data_AF-M7RZI2-F1
#
_entry.id   AF-M7RZI2-F1
#
_cell.length_a   1.000
_cell.length_b   1.000
_cell.length_c   1.000
_cell.angle_alpha   90.00
_cell.angle_beta   90.00
_cell.angle_gamma   90.00
#
_symmetry.space_group_name_H-M   'P 1'
#
loop_
_entity.id
_entity.type
_entity.pdbx_description
1 polymer ?
#
loop_
_entity_poly.entity_id
_entity_poly.type
_entity_poly.pdbx_seq_one_letter_code
_entity_poly.pdbx_strand_id
1 'polypeptide(L)'
;MKKADILDGVKVVTSGPTIKERTSTPKESKEKEDRFKLMFDFGDVKTNFMAIAEGSVLSERKGRLGQLMTPLVYRGNGFHASLVIMWALSFASQLKHHNDHEWAKMLENRNVDECWLETFDHMDNTDLRLFCDILGAYAQGQEETLNLTKLWAVMLPKNQKEAYFVAQLLCDGGINKYDLTCAGLTANLLADNLWSYGLRDEDYDDEGNVIESKNENEGEAENLEN
;
A
#
# COMPACT_ATOMS: atom_id res chain seq x y z
N MET A 1 54.43 -0.64 44.07
CA MET A 1 54.06 -1.19 42.76
C MET A 1 52.85 -2.11 42.92
N LYS A 2 51.68 -1.68 42.44
CA LYS A 2 50.49 -2.51 42.27
C LYS A 2 50.14 -2.48 40.79
N LYS A 3 49.89 -3.66 40.22
CA LYS A 3 49.60 -3.94 38.81
C LYS A 3 48.37 -3.17 38.35
N ALA A 4 48.47 -2.54 37.18
CA ALA A 4 47.33 -1.99 36.46
C ALA A 4 46.43 -3.13 35.96
N ASP A 5 45.12 -2.94 36.15
CA ASP A 5 44.06 -3.85 35.75
C ASP A 5 43.75 -3.67 34.25
N ILE A 6 43.40 -4.75 33.56
CA ILE A 6 43.43 -4.87 32.08
C ILE A 6 42.21 -4.22 31.39
N LEU A 7 41.37 -3.50 32.14
CA LEU A 7 40.06 -3.01 31.71
C LEU A 7 39.95 -1.48 31.62
N ASP A 8 41.06 -0.75 31.74
CA ASP A 8 41.09 0.70 31.56
C ASP A 8 41.06 1.04 30.05
N GLY A 9 39.89 0.95 29.43
CA GLY A 9 39.69 1.24 28.00
C GLY A 9 38.49 0.58 27.31
N VAL A 10 37.74 -0.30 27.98
CA VAL A 10 36.56 -0.93 27.38
C VAL A 10 35.31 -0.06 27.61
N LYS A 11 34.93 0.72 26.59
CA LYS A 11 33.61 1.36 26.54
C LYS A 11 32.56 0.28 26.30
N VAL A 12 31.90 -0.12 27.38
CA VAL A 12 30.69 -0.95 27.33
C VAL A 12 29.60 -0.16 26.59
N VAL A 13 29.31 -0.53 25.34
CA VAL A 13 28.11 -0.07 24.62
C VAL A 13 26.97 -1.01 24.98
N THR A 14 26.38 -0.78 26.15
CA THR A 14 25.15 -1.46 26.55
C THR A 14 23.92 -0.73 26.03
N SER A 15 23.08 -1.54 25.36
CA SER A 15 21.62 -1.43 25.25
C SER A 15 21.03 -0.19 24.58
N GLY A 16 20.41 -0.42 23.43
CA GLY A 16 19.45 0.50 22.82
C GLY A 16 18.25 0.83 23.74
N PRO A 17 17.40 1.77 23.30
CA PRO A 17 16.37 2.38 24.14
C PRO A 17 15.46 1.34 24.80
N THR A 18 15.24 1.51 26.10
CA THR A 18 14.47 0.57 26.94
C THR A 18 12.98 0.69 26.59
N ILE A 19 12.25 -0.43 26.62
CA ILE A 19 10.83 -0.57 26.24
C ILE A 19 9.90 0.52 26.84
N LYS A 20 10.24 1.14 27.97
CA LYS A 20 9.46 2.22 28.59
C LYS A 20 9.55 3.59 27.87
N GLU A 21 10.59 3.85 27.09
CA GLU A 21 10.73 5.09 26.30
C GLU A 21 9.92 5.04 24.99
N ARG A 22 9.45 3.85 24.57
CA ARG A 22 8.52 3.69 23.43
C ARG A 22 7.08 4.14 23.72
N THR A 23 6.75 4.44 24.98
CA THR A 23 5.38 4.77 25.43
C THR A 23 5.20 6.20 25.95
N SER A 24 6.12 7.12 25.62
CA SER A 24 5.82 8.55 25.77
C SER A 24 5.17 9.06 24.48
N THR A 25 3.84 9.12 24.47
CA THR A 25 3.06 9.83 23.46
C THR A 25 3.59 11.26 23.34
N PRO A 26 4.20 11.66 22.22
CA PRO A 26 4.28 13.08 21.95
C PRO A 26 2.85 13.51 21.66
N LYS A 27 2.42 14.62 22.29
CA LYS A 27 1.27 15.40 21.82
C LYS A 27 1.61 15.89 20.41
N GLU A 28 1.45 15.01 19.43
CA GLU A 28 1.59 15.34 18.01
C GLU A 28 0.28 15.96 17.57
N SER A 29 0.33 17.29 17.68
CA SER A 29 -0.59 18.27 17.19
C SER A 29 -1.12 17.93 15.79
N LYS A 30 -2.42 18.14 15.62
CA LYS A 30 -3.26 18.26 14.43
C LYS A 30 -2.59 18.49 13.05
N GLU A 31 -1.40 19.09 12.97
CA GLU A 31 -0.60 19.22 11.74
C GLU A 31 -0.11 17.87 11.16
N LYS A 32 -0.01 16.81 11.97
CA LYS A 32 0.30 15.46 11.45
C LYS A 32 -0.91 14.70 10.92
N GLU A 33 -2.13 15.17 11.13
CA GLU A 33 -3.31 14.51 10.57
C GLU A 33 -3.49 14.87 9.08
N ASP A 34 -3.21 16.13 8.71
CA ASP A 34 -3.36 16.63 7.33
C ASP A 34 -2.32 16.08 6.33
N ARG A 35 -1.21 15.47 6.77
CA ARG A 35 -0.18 14.87 5.89
C ARG A 35 -0.58 13.54 5.26
N PHE A 36 -1.69 12.94 5.70
CA PHE A 36 -2.09 11.62 5.24
C PHE A 36 -3.17 11.75 4.17
N LYS A 37 -2.77 11.55 2.90
CA LYS A 37 -3.65 11.47 1.72
C LYS A 37 -4.77 10.41 1.81
N LEU A 38 -4.93 9.71 2.94
CA LEU A 38 -5.98 8.72 3.21
C LEU A 38 -6.66 8.91 4.58
N MET A 39 -6.58 10.10 5.19
CA MET A 39 -7.58 10.51 6.19
C MET A 39 -8.90 10.84 5.52
N PHE A 40 -9.43 9.85 4.82
CA PHE A 40 -10.74 9.88 4.24
C PHE A 40 -11.76 9.80 5.38
N ASP A 41 -12.74 10.69 5.42
CA ASP A 41 -13.88 10.53 6.33
C ASP A 41 -14.74 9.37 5.82
N PHE A 42 -14.39 8.16 6.24
CA PHE A 42 -15.14 6.94 5.94
C PHE A 42 -16.58 7.02 6.48
N GLY A 43 -16.84 7.88 7.48
CA GLY A 43 -18.14 8.07 8.13
C GLY A 43 -18.66 6.80 8.81
N ASP A 44 -19.91 6.81 9.25
CA ASP A 44 -20.63 5.58 9.62
C ASP A 44 -20.87 4.77 8.35
N VAL A 45 -20.02 3.78 8.10
CA VAL A 45 -19.88 3.02 6.84
C VAL A 45 -21.23 2.57 6.25
N LYS A 46 -21.52 3.02 5.02
CA LYS A 46 -22.80 2.73 4.32
C LYS A 46 -22.71 1.72 3.17
N THR A 47 -21.51 1.45 2.62
CA THR A 47 -21.30 0.50 1.51
C THR A 47 -20.22 -0.52 1.85
N ASN A 48 -20.28 -1.72 1.25
CA ASN A 48 -19.25 -2.74 1.45
C ASN A 48 -17.90 -2.26 0.89
N PHE A 49 -17.93 -1.49 -0.20
CA PHE A 49 -16.71 -0.92 -0.77
C PHE A 49 -15.97 -0.05 0.24
N MET A 50 -16.68 0.91 0.86
CA MET A 50 -16.06 1.79 1.84
C MET A 50 -15.62 1.02 3.11
N ALA A 51 -16.33 -0.05 3.49
CA ALA A 51 -15.94 -0.93 4.60
C ALA A 51 -14.59 -1.61 4.35
N ILE A 52 -14.40 -2.20 3.16
CA ILE A 52 -13.14 -2.85 2.78
C ILE A 52 -12.03 -1.83 2.58
N ALA A 53 -12.34 -0.69 1.96
CA ALA A 53 -11.41 0.42 1.80
C ALA A 53 -10.89 0.90 3.17
N GLU A 54 -11.79 1.21 4.10
CA GLU A 54 -11.44 1.60 5.47
C GLU A 54 -10.58 0.53 6.16
N GLY A 55 -11.03 -0.73 6.15
CA GLY A 55 -10.30 -1.84 6.74
C GLY A 55 -8.88 -1.99 6.18
N SER A 56 -8.71 -1.83 4.86
CA SER A 56 -7.41 -1.90 4.20
C SER A 56 -6.47 -0.74 4.58
N VAL A 57 -7.03 0.43 4.88
CA VAL A 57 -6.28 1.65 5.23
C VAL A 57 -5.92 1.68 6.71
N LEU A 58 -6.85 1.28 7.58
CA LEU A 58 -6.70 1.31 9.03
C LEU A 58 -5.93 0.12 9.59
N SER A 59 -5.89 -1.01 8.88
CA SER A 59 -5.14 -2.19 9.34
C SER A 59 -3.64 -1.92 9.43
N GLU A 60 -3.00 -2.59 10.39
CA GLU A 60 -1.54 -2.68 10.46
C GLU A 60 -0.97 -3.20 9.15
N ARG A 61 0.24 -2.75 8.76
CA ARG A 61 0.88 -3.04 7.47
C ARG A 61 0.80 -4.53 7.07
N LYS A 62 1.19 -5.44 7.97
CA LYS A 62 1.11 -6.91 7.77
C LYS A 62 -0.32 -7.46 7.58
N GLY A 63 -1.33 -6.80 8.14
CA GLY A 63 -2.72 -7.26 8.07
C GLY A 63 -3.46 -6.85 6.80
N ARG A 64 -2.97 -5.86 6.05
CA ARG A 64 -3.70 -5.24 4.93
C ARG A 64 -3.93 -6.18 3.76
N LEU A 65 -2.91 -6.94 3.38
CA LEU A 65 -3.07 -7.91 2.30
C LEU A 65 -4.11 -8.97 2.69
N GLY A 66 -4.09 -9.43 3.94
CA GLY A 66 -5.12 -10.33 4.47
C GLY A 66 -6.53 -9.75 4.39
N GLN A 67 -6.71 -8.48 4.73
CA GLN A 67 -8.00 -7.78 4.60
C GLN A 67 -8.50 -7.72 3.15
N LEU A 68 -7.62 -7.45 2.20
CA LEU A 68 -7.99 -7.38 0.78
C LEU A 68 -8.19 -8.77 0.17
N MET A 69 -7.38 -9.76 0.55
CA MET A 69 -7.45 -11.12 0.00
C MET A 69 -8.68 -11.89 0.47
N THR A 70 -9.16 -11.65 1.70
CA THR A 70 -10.28 -12.41 2.27
C THR A 70 -11.56 -12.31 1.43
N PRO A 71 -12.05 -11.10 1.03
CA PRO A 71 -13.20 -11.00 0.16
C PRO A 71 -12.99 -11.60 -1.24
N LEU A 72 -11.76 -11.61 -1.77
CA LEU A 72 -11.48 -12.16 -3.10
C LEU A 72 -11.51 -13.67 -3.13
N VAL A 73 -10.89 -14.32 -2.14
CA VAL A 73 -10.81 -15.78 -2.05
C VAL A 73 -12.20 -16.39 -1.84
N TYR A 74 -13.00 -15.79 -0.96
CA TYR A 74 -14.32 -16.31 -0.62
C TYR A 74 -15.45 -15.69 -1.46
N ARG A 75 -15.12 -14.80 -2.42
CA ARG A 75 -16.07 -13.95 -3.15
C ARG A 75 -17.13 -13.36 -2.19
N GLY A 76 -16.64 -12.81 -1.08
CA GLY A 76 -17.46 -12.24 -0.02
C GLY A 76 -17.95 -10.83 -0.35
N ASN A 77 -18.78 -10.27 0.53
CA ASN A 77 -19.19 -8.86 0.42
C ASN A 77 -17.96 -7.95 0.32
N GLY A 78 -17.99 -7.00 -0.61
CA GLY A 78 -16.89 -6.07 -0.86
C GLY A 78 -15.74 -6.61 -1.73
N PHE A 79 -15.88 -7.78 -2.37
CA PHE A 79 -14.85 -8.30 -3.28
C PHE A 79 -14.53 -7.34 -4.44
N HIS A 80 -15.50 -6.54 -4.89
CA HIS A 80 -15.29 -5.47 -5.88
C HIS A 80 -14.21 -4.49 -5.42
N ALA A 81 -14.29 -4.05 -4.16
CA ALA A 81 -13.31 -3.14 -3.58
C ALA A 81 -11.94 -3.78 -3.46
N SER A 82 -11.89 -5.02 -2.96
CA SER A 82 -10.63 -5.76 -2.91
C SER A 82 -9.99 -5.88 -4.28
N LEU A 83 -10.76 -6.19 -5.34
CA LEU A 83 -10.20 -6.35 -6.67
C LEU A 83 -9.71 -5.01 -7.23
N VAL A 84 -10.52 -3.95 -7.15
CA VAL A 84 -10.15 -2.61 -7.60
C VAL A 84 -8.88 -2.13 -6.89
N ILE A 85 -8.84 -2.27 -5.55
CA ILE A 85 -7.70 -1.83 -4.75
C ILE A 85 -6.45 -2.64 -5.11
N MET A 86 -6.52 -3.97 -5.07
CA MET A 86 -5.35 -4.80 -5.40
C MET A 86 -4.87 -4.62 -6.84
N TRP A 87 -5.80 -4.41 -7.77
CA TRP A 87 -5.45 -4.15 -9.16
C TRP A 87 -4.75 -2.80 -9.34
N ALA A 88 -5.21 -1.74 -8.67
CA ALA A 88 -4.49 -0.47 -8.68
C ALA A 88 -3.08 -0.61 -8.09
N LEU A 89 -2.95 -1.37 -7.00
CA LEU A 89 -1.68 -1.59 -6.31
C LEU A 89 -0.66 -2.38 -7.14
N SER A 90 -1.10 -3.23 -8.05
CA SER A 90 -0.18 -3.91 -8.99
C SER A 90 0.47 -2.94 -9.98
N PHE A 91 -0.17 -1.78 -10.20
CA PHE A 91 0.31 -0.67 -11.04
C PHE A 91 0.83 0.53 -10.23
N ALA A 92 1.03 0.38 -8.93
CA ALA A 92 1.44 1.44 -8.01
C ALA A 92 2.56 2.36 -8.54
N SER A 93 3.61 1.78 -9.15
CA SER A 93 4.75 2.54 -9.67
C SER A 93 4.47 3.34 -10.96
N GLN A 94 3.38 3.00 -11.63
CA GLN A 94 2.91 3.56 -12.90
C GLN A 94 1.78 4.58 -12.69
N LEU A 95 1.09 4.56 -11.55
CA LEU A 95 0.01 5.50 -11.20
C LEU A 95 0.55 6.84 -10.70
N LYS A 96 0.96 7.71 -11.64
CA LYS A 96 1.52 9.05 -11.35
C LYS A 96 1.27 10.07 -12.46
N HIS A 97 0.26 9.83 -13.29
CA HIS A 97 -0.03 10.66 -14.47
C HIS A 97 -0.79 11.94 -14.12
N HIS A 98 -1.58 11.91 -13.04
CA HIS A 98 -2.38 13.03 -12.57
C HIS A 98 -2.22 13.23 -11.07
N ASN A 99 -2.29 14.49 -10.63
CA ASN A 99 -2.25 14.86 -9.23
C ASN A 99 -3.66 14.94 -8.60
N ASP A 100 -3.70 15.09 -7.28
CA ASP A 100 -4.94 15.15 -6.50
C ASP A 100 -5.88 16.29 -6.95
N HIS A 101 -5.33 17.45 -7.33
CA HIS A 101 -6.13 18.59 -7.79
C HIS A 101 -6.77 18.36 -9.15
N GLU A 102 -6.07 17.69 -10.07
CA GLU A 102 -6.59 17.38 -11.41
C GLU A 102 -7.75 16.38 -11.32
N TRP A 103 -7.59 15.34 -10.51
CA TRP A 103 -8.66 14.38 -10.24
C TRP A 103 -9.84 15.02 -9.53
N ALA A 104 -9.60 15.83 -8.49
CA ALA A 104 -10.68 16.54 -7.78
C ALA A 104 -11.46 17.44 -8.74
N LYS A 105 -10.76 18.22 -9.58
CA LYS A 105 -11.38 19.08 -10.58
C LYS A 105 -12.19 18.28 -11.61
N MET A 106 -11.69 17.14 -12.08
CA MET A 106 -12.47 16.27 -12.98
C MET A 106 -13.74 15.78 -12.30
N LEU A 107 -13.63 15.29 -11.05
CA LEU A 107 -14.77 14.79 -10.28
C LEU A 107 -15.82 15.85 -9.98
N GLU A 108 -15.41 17.08 -9.68
CA GLU A 108 -16.31 18.21 -9.41
C GLU A 108 -17.05 18.70 -10.66
N ASN A 109 -16.43 18.58 -11.84
CA ASN A 109 -17.01 19.04 -13.10
C ASN A 109 -17.74 17.94 -13.89
N ARG A 110 -17.69 16.68 -13.44
CA ARG A 110 -18.34 15.56 -14.15
C ARG A 110 -19.86 15.60 -14.01
N ASN A 111 -20.56 15.13 -15.03
CA ASN A 111 -22.01 14.94 -14.98
C ASN A 111 -22.35 13.64 -14.24
N VAL A 112 -22.78 13.74 -12.98
CA VAL A 112 -23.11 12.60 -12.13
C VAL A 112 -24.32 11.80 -12.68
N ASP A 113 -25.19 12.43 -13.46
CA ASP A 113 -26.35 11.75 -14.07
C ASP A 113 -25.94 10.79 -15.20
N GLU A 114 -24.76 10.97 -15.78
CA GLU A 114 -24.20 10.11 -16.83
C GLU A 114 -23.37 8.95 -16.28
N CYS A 115 -23.11 8.91 -14.97
CA CYS A 115 -22.37 7.81 -14.35
C CYS A 115 -23.15 6.50 -14.47
N TRP A 116 -22.45 5.42 -14.86
CA TRP A 116 -23.06 4.11 -15.07
C TRP A 116 -23.37 3.38 -13.76
N LEU A 117 -22.67 3.75 -12.68
CA LEU A 117 -22.73 3.07 -11.40
C LEU A 117 -23.18 4.01 -10.28
N GLU A 118 -24.10 3.56 -9.43
CA GLU A 118 -24.40 4.26 -8.16
C GLU A 118 -23.26 4.06 -7.15
N THR A 119 -22.72 2.84 -7.09
CA THR A 119 -21.63 2.39 -6.20
C THR A 119 -20.88 1.25 -6.87
N PHE A 120 -19.60 1.08 -6.53
CA PHE A 120 -18.80 -0.07 -6.92
C PHE A 120 -19.33 -1.40 -6.39
N ASP A 121 -20.16 -1.38 -5.35
CA ASP A 121 -20.82 -2.59 -4.82
C ASP A 121 -21.76 -3.26 -5.83
N HIS A 122 -22.19 -2.52 -6.86
CA HIS A 122 -23.16 -2.99 -7.86
C HIS A 122 -22.53 -3.35 -9.20
N MET A 123 -21.19 -3.32 -9.32
CA MET A 123 -20.54 -3.79 -10.53
C MET A 123 -20.84 -5.26 -10.77
N ASP A 124 -21.15 -5.62 -12.01
CA ASP A 124 -21.09 -7.01 -12.41
C ASP A 124 -19.64 -7.39 -12.82
N ASN A 125 -19.41 -8.64 -13.25
CA ASN A 125 -18.06 -9.05 -13.67
C ASN A 125 -17.59 -8.31 -14.94
N THR A 126 -18.51 -7.81 -15.77
CA THR A 126 -18.22 -7.06 -17.00
C THR A 126 -17.75 -5.65 -16.65
N ASP A 127 -18.50 -4.95 -15.79
CA ASP A 127 -18.16 -3.61 -15.30
C ASP A 127 -16.83 -3.63 -14.55
N LEU A 128 -16.67 -4.63 -13.67
CA LEU A 128 -15.46 -4.80 -12.89
C LEU A 128 -14.24 -5.07 -13.78
N ARG A 129 -14.39 -5.92 -14.79
CA ARG A 129 -13.33 -6.18 -15.77
C ARG A 129 -13.00 -4.92 -16.57
N LEU A 130 -14.01 -4.21 -17.06
CA LEU A 130 -13.82 -2.98 -17.82
C LEU A 130 -13.11 -1.93 -16.98
N PHE A 131 -13.46 -1.81 -15.70
CA PHE A 131 -12.76 -0.93 -14.76
C PHE A 131 -11.27 -1.30 -14.65
N CYS A 132 -10.96 -2.59 -14.47
CA CYS A 132 -9.58 -3.07 -14.43
C CYS A 132 -8.82 -2.81 -15.74
N ASP A 133 -9.46 -2.99 -16.90
CA ASP A 133 -8.86 -2.73 -18.21
C ASP A 133 -8.56 -1.23 -18.40
N ILE A 134 -9.50 -0.34 -18.01
CA ILE A 134 -9.31 1.11 -18.04
C ILE A 134 -8.17 1.53 -17.10
N LEU A 135 -8.13 0.99 -15.88
CA LEU A 135 -7.05 1.26 -14.93
C LEU A 135 -5.69 0.84 -15.48
N GLY A 136 -5.61 -0.37 -16.05
CA GLY A 136 -4.36 -0.88 -16.64
C GLY A 136 -3.90 -0.02 -17.81
N ALA A 137 -4.82 0.40 -18.68
CA ALA A 137 -4.52 1.30 -19.79
C ALA A 137 -4.07 2.69 -19.30
N TYR A 138 -4.71 3.22 -18.27
CA TYR A 138 -4.29 4.47 -17.62
C TYR A 138 -2.88 4.35 -17.05
N ALA A 139 -2.58 3.29 -16.29
CA ALA A 139 -1.24 3.04 -15.77
C ALA A 139 -0.18 2.97 -16.89
N GLN A 140 -0.53 2.37 -18.03
CA GLN A 140 0.35 2.29 -19.21
C GLN A 140 0.48 3.60 -20.01
N GLY A 141 -0.16 4.69 -19.57
CA GLY A 141 -0.09 5.99 -20.24
C GLY A 141 -0.90 6.07 -21.53
N GLN A 142 -1.94 5.26 -21.69
CA GLN A 142 -2.80 5.25 -22.89
C GLN A 142 -3.98 6.24 -22.81
N GLU A 143 -3.91 7.22 -21.93
CA GLU A 143 -5.03 8.10 -21.60
C GLU A 143 -5.56 8.89 -22.80
N GLU A 144 -4.68 9.56 -23.54
CA GLU A 144 -5.07 10.33 -24.72
C GLU A 144 -5.56 9.42 -25.85
N THR A 145 -4.83 8.33 -26.11
CA THR A 145 -5.11 7.37 -27.18
C THR A 145 -6.49 6.75 -27.05
N LEU A 146 -6.90 6.42 -25.82
CA LEU A 146 -8.19 5.77 -25.53
C LEU A 146 -9.23 6.73 -24.97
N ASN A 147 -8.93 8.03 -24.88
CA ASN A 147 -9.81 9.05 -24.33
C ASN A 147 -10.32 8.69 -22.92
N LEU A 148 -9.42 8.20 -22.07
CA LEU A 148 -9.77 7.63 -20.77
C LEU A 148 -10.38 8.66 -19.83
N THR A 149 -10.05 9.96 -19.97
CA THR A 149 -10.67 11.03 -19.17
C THR A 149 -12.20 11.02 -19.27
N LYS A 150 -12.75 10.76 -20.46
CA LYS A 150 -14.21 10.62 -20.64
C LYS A 150 -14.75 9.35 -19.99
N LEU A 151 -14.01 8.25 -20.09
CA LEU A 151 -14.40 6.99 -19.45
C LEU A 151 -14.38 7.11 -17.93
N TRP A 152 -13.37 7.76 -17.35
CA TRP A 152 -13.29 8.02 -15.92
C TRP A 152 -14.47 8.85 -15.40
N ALA A 153 -14.95 9.83 -16.18
CA ALA A 153 -16.10 10.64 -15.82
C ALA A 153 -17.40 9.83 -15.67
N VAL A 154 -17.56 8.74 -16.41
CA VAL A 154 -18.80 7.91 -16.40
C VAL A 154 -18.65 6.60 -15.61
N MET A 155 -17.44 6.03 -15.54
CA MET A 155 -17.17 4.77 -14.83
C MET A 155 -16.98 4.94 -13.33
N LEU A 156 -16.51 6.11 -12.87
CA LEU A 156 -16.47 6.37 -11.42
C LEU A 156 -17.91 6.56 -10.89
N PRO A 157 -18.25 5.95 -9.75
CA PRO A 157 -19.63 5.89 -9.31
C PRO A 157 -20.18 7.25 -8.89
N LYS A 158 -21.51 7.35 -8.81
CA LYS A 158 -22.22 8.52 -8.25
C LYS A 158 -21.90 8.72 -6.78
N ASN A 159 -21.64 7.63 -6.04
CA ASN A 159 -21.13 7.71 -4.68
C ASN A 159 -19.80 8.48 -4.67
N GLN A 160 -19.90 9.75 -4.28
CA GLN A 160 -18.78 10.69 -4.27
C GLN A 160 -17.63 10.18 -3.39
N LYS A 161 -17.94 9.48 -2.29
CA LYS A 161 -16.90 8.98 -1.38
C LYS A 161 -16.05 7.89 -2.03
N GLU A 162 -16.70 6.95 -2.72
CA GLU A 162 -16.04 5.88 -3.44
C GLU A 162 -15.22 6.42 -4.63
N ALA A 163 -15.77 7.39 -5.37
CA ALA A 163 -15.09 8.01 -6.49
C ALA A 163 -13.82 8.75 -6.05
N TYR A 164 -13.87 9.53 -4.96
CA TYR A 164 -12.67 10.18 -4.42
C TYR A 164 -11.65 9.20 -3.88
N PHE A 165 -12.09 8.14 -3.19
CA PHE A 165 -11.19 7.11 -2.69
C PHE A 165 -10.38 6.49 -3.83
N VAL A 166 -11.05 6.12 -4.93
CA VAL A 166 -10.36 5.52 -6.08
C VAL A 166 -9.51 6.54 -6.83
N ALA A 167 -9.98 7.77 -7.02
CA ALA A 167 -9.15 8.81 -7.62
C ALA A 167 -7.86 9.04 -6.82
N GLN A 168 -7.94 9.07 -5.49
CA GLN A 168 -6.80 9.18 -4.61
C GLN A 168 -5.83 7.99 -4.71
N LEU A 169 -6.36 6.79 -4.95
CA LEU A 169 -5.58 5.60 -5.21
C LEU A 169 -4.85 5.68 -6.57
N LEU A 170 -5.39 6.41 -7.54
CA LEU A 170 -4.77 6.66 -8.85
C LEU A 170 -3.76 7.82 -8.83
N CYS A 171 -3.80 8.69 -7.81
CA CYS A 171 -2.87 9.81 -7.60
C CYS A 171 -1.66 9.42 -6.75
N ASP A 172 -0.48 9.26 -7.35
CA ASP A 172 0.78 8.89 -6.66
C ASP A 172 0.63 7.70 -5.68
N GLY A 173 -0.42 6.90 -5.92
CA GLY A 173 -0.82 5.76 -5.15
C GLY A 173 -1.03 5.95 -3.63
N GLY A 174 -1.43 7.14 -3.20
CA GLY A 174 -1.99 7.41 -1.86
C GLY A 174 -1.05 7.18 -0.66
N ILE A 175 -0.90 8.19 0.20
CA ILE A 175 -0.19 8.11 1.50
C ILE A 175 -1.21 7.97 2.63
N ASN A 176 -1.13 6.93 3.46
CA ASN A 176 -1.98 6.84 4.66
C ASN A 176 -1.29 7.16 5.98
N LYS A 177 -2.06 7.13 7.09
CA LYS A 177 -1.62 7.48 8.46
C LYS A 177 -0.38 6.77 8.99
N TYR A 178 0.09 5.76 8.28
CA TYR A 178 1.29 4.98 8.58
C TYR A 178 2.43 5.24 7.59
N ASP A 179 2.39 6.38 6.87
CA ASP A 179 3.38 6.79 5.86
C ASP A 179 3.52 5.81 4.69
N LEU A 180 2.48 5.00 4.47
CA LEU A 180 2.43 4.04 3.38
C LEU A 180 1.94 4.76 2.14
N THR A 181 2.90 5.24 1.35
CA THR A 181 2.76 5.51 -0.09
C THR A 181 2.47 4.18 -0.82
N CYS A 182 2.03 4.22 -2.08
CA CYS A 182 1.97 3.02 -2.92
C CYS A 182 3.30 2.26 -3.00
N ALA A 183 4.44 2.96 -2.94
CA ALA A 183 5.76 2.34 -2.84
C ALA A 183 5.92 1.50 -1.54
N GLY A 184 5.29 1.95 -0.45
CA GLY A 184 5.15 1.23 0.81
C GLY A 184 4.25 -0.01 0.73
N LEU A 185 3.32 -0.06 -0.23
CA LEU A 185 2.36 -1.15 -0.37
C LEU A 185 2.76 -2.22 -1.41
N THR A 186 3.79 -1.99 -2.21
CA THR A 186 4.31 -2.98 -3.18
C THR A 186 5.48 -3.77 -2.58
N ALA A 187 6.71 -3.26 -2.68
CA ALA A 187 7.90 -4.00 -2.23
C ALA A 187 7.91 -4.21 -0.71
N ASN A 188 7.48 -3.18 0.01
CA ASN A 188 7.48 -3.11 1.45
C ASN A 188 6.38 -3.96 2.09
N LEU A 189 5.18 -4.03 1.50
CA LEU A 189 4.12 -4.93 1.99
C LEU A 189 4.48 -6.39 1.77
N LEU A 190 5.00 -6.74 0.59
CA LEU A 190 5.45 -8.11 0.32
C LEU A 190 6.60 -8.48 1.26
N ALA A 191 7.63 -7.64 1.37
CA ALA A 191 8.75 -7.85 2.30
C ALA A 191 8.30 -8.15 3.74
N ASP A 192 7.34 -7.38 4.25
CA ASP A 192 6.82 -7.55 5.60
C ASP A 192 6.01 -8.83 5.81
N ASN A 193 5.48 -9.43 4.74
CA ASN A 193 4.63 -10.61 4.81
C ASN A 193 5.30 -11.90 4.29
N LEU A 194 6.42 -11.81 3.58
CA LEU A 194 7.13 -12.99 3.03
C LEU A 194 7.40 -14.04 4.11
N TRP A 195 7.80 -13.62 5.33
CA TRP A 195 8.01 -14.54 6.45
C TRP A 195 6.70 -15.26 6.83
N SER A 196 5.63 -14.51 7.09
CA SER A 196 4.35 -15.10 7.54
C SER A 196 3.68 -15.99 6.48
N TYR A 197 4.03 -15.83 5.20
CA TYR A 197 3.53 -16.66 4.11
C TYR A 197 4.47 -17.80 3.70
N GLY A 198 5.64 -17.94 4.34
CA GLY A 198 6.62 -18.96 3.98
C GLY A 198 7.21 -18.79 2.57
N LEU A 199 7.34 -17.55 2.12
CA LEU A 199 7.79 -17.18 0.77
C LEU A 199 9.20 -16.56 0.75
N ARG A 200 9.93 -16.54 1.86
CA ARG A 200 11.34 -16.11 1.88
C ARG A 200 12.22 -17.24 1.36
N ASP A 201 13.15 -16.92 0.47
CA ASP A 201 14.30 -17.77 0.12
C ASP A 201 15.34 -17.70 1.25
N GLU A 202 14.94 -18.12 2.45
CA GLU A 202 15.82 -18.26 3.61
C GLU A 202 15.94 -19.74 3.93
N ASP A 203 17.19 -20.21 4.08
CA ASP A 203 17.45 -21.54 4.61
C ASP A 203 17.24 -21.51 6.13
N TYR A 204 16.66 -22.57 6.69
CA TYR A 204 16.40 -22.68 8.12
C TYR A 204 17.22 -23.81 8.73
N ASP A 205 17.75 -23.61 9.94
CA ASP A 205 18.34 -24.70 10.72
C ASP A 205 17.25 -25.62 11.30
N ASP A 206 17.68 -26.74 11.89
CA ASP A 206 16.77 -27.74 12.47
C ASP A 206 15.96 -27.17 13.66
N GLU A 207 16.38 -26.04 14.22
CA GLU A 207 15.70 -25.29 15.28
C GLU A 207 14.78 -24.16 14.74
N GLY A 208 14.74 -23.94 13.42
CA GLY A 208 13.89 -22.96 12.75
C GLY A 208 14.44 -21.53 12.73
N ASN A 209 15.73 -21.31 12.99
CA ASN A 209 16.39 -20.02 12.82
C ASN A 209 16.84 -19.82 11.37
N VAL A 210 16.82 -18.57 10.91
CA VAL A 210 17.31 -18.19 9.59
C VAL A 210 18.82 -18.39 9.52
N ILE A 211 19.27 -19.21 8.57
CA ILE A 211 20.67 -19.38 8.21
C ILE A 211 21.03 -18.24 7.25
N GLU A 212 22.01 -17.44 7.61
CA GLU A 212 22.53 -16.38 6.74
C GLU A 212 23.17 -17.03 5.51
N SER A 213 22.66 -16.72 4.31
CA SER A 213 23.21 -17.24 3.08
C SER A 213 24.66 -16.76 2.93
N LYS A 214 25.60 -17.70 2.76
CA LYS A 214 26.98 -17.34 2.45
C LYS A 214 26.97 -16.64 1.09
N ASN A 215 27.39 -15.37 1.06
CA ASN A 215 27.61 -14.65 -0.19
C ASN A 215 28.55 -15.48 -1.09
N GLU A 216 28.04 -16.04 -2.20
CA GLU A 216 28.85 -16.78 -3.17
C GLU A 216 29.81 -15.88 -3.99
N ASN A 217 29.82 -14.57 -3.74
CA ASN A 217 30.55 -13.59 -4.55
C ASN A 217 31.89 -13.11 -3.96
N GLU A 218 32.44 -13.71 -2.90
CA GLU A 218 33.76 -13.34 -2.36
C GLU A 218 34.93 -14.17 -2.94
N GLY A 219 34.70 -15.00 -3.97
CA GLY A 219 35.70 -15.92 -4.52
C GLY A 219 36.40 -15.54 -5.84
N GLU A 220 35.99 -14.49 -6.55
CA GLU A 220 36.49 -14.20 -7.91
C GLU A 220 37.45 -12.99 -8.02
N ALA A 221 38.23 -12.68 -6.98
CA ALA A 221 39.18 -11.55 -7.00
C ALA A 221 40.66 -11.90 -6.70
N GLU A 222 41.07 -13.16 -6.66
CA GLU A 222 42.47 -13.53 -6.32
C GLU A 222 43.18 -14.50 -7.30
N ASN A 223 42.84 -14.51 -8.59
CA ASN A 223 43.65 -15.27 -9.57
C ASN A 223 43.85 -14.54 -10.91
N LEU A 224 44.39 -13.32 -10.86
CA LEU A 224 45.03 -12.67 -12.01
C LEU A 224 46.31 -11.93 -11.59
N GLU A 225 47.29 -12.67 -11.07
CA GLU A 225 48.70 -12.24 -11.10
C GLU A 225 49.59 -13.48 -10.94
N ASN A 226 49.97 -14.07 -12.08
CA ASN A 226 51.22 -14.82 -12.28
C ASN A 226 51.54 -14.87 -13.78
#